data_AF-A0A268A850-F1
#
_entry.id   AF-A0A268A850-F1
#
_cell.length_a   1.000
_cell.length_b   1.000
_cell.length_c   1.000
_cell.angle_alpha   90.00
_cell.angle_beta   90.00
_cell.angle_gamma   90.00
#
_symmetry.space_group_name_H-M   'P 1'
#
loop_
_entity.id
_entity.type
_entity.pdbx_description
1 polymer ?
#
loop_
_entity_poly.entity_id
_entity_poly.type
_entity_poly.pdbx_seq_one_letter_code
_entity_poly.pdbx_strand_id
1 'polypeptide(L)'
;MVKRTTEKVLAIIGAVLFLIFAVWSGIGLGGADEATTNELVNQGLTQEDASMFTDLVTGMSIWFIILYVICAILGFVSLVMLKPNKKATGAGILLIITAVLGTILSVFTGIIGGILYLIAGIMAIVRKPVEQYNDRGETY
;
A
#
# COMPACT_ATOMS: atom_id res chain seq x y z
N MET A 1 16.16 -24.12 -7.18
CA MET A 1 15.00 -23.21 -7.26
C MET A 1 15.10 -22.13 -6.17
N VAL A 2 15.18 -20.85 -6.52
CA VAL A 2 15.24 -19.77 -5.52
C VAL A 2 13.87 -19.61 -4.84
N LYS A 3 13.82 -19.78 -3.52
CA LYS A 3 12.60 -19.53 -2.73
C LYS A 3 12.39 -18.03 -2.57
N ARG A 4 11.52 -17.44 -3.40
CA ARG A 4 11.03 -16.04 -3.29
C ARG A 4 9.99 -15.85 -2.18
N THR A 5 10.02 -16.67 -1.13
CA THR A 5 9.02 -16.66 -0.04
C THR A 5 9.00 -15.33 0.70
N THR A 6 10.16 -14.76 1.02
CA THR A 6 10.27 -13.49 1.74
C THR A 6 9.64 -12.33 0.98
N GLU A 7 9.92 -12.21 -0.32
CA GLU A 7 9.35 -11.17 -1.20
C GLU A 7 7.81 -11.28 -1.23
N LYS A 8 7.28 -12.50 -1.38
CA LYS A 8 5.84 -12.75 -1.39
C LYS A 8 5.18 -12.43 -0.05
N VAL A 9 5.79 -12.86 1.06
CA VAL A 9 5.27 -12.59 2.40
C VAL A 9 5.23 -11.09 2.68
N LEU A 10 6.28 -10.35 2.34
CA LEU A 10 6.31 -8.89 2.54
C LEU A 10 5.28 -8.16 1.67
N ALA A 11 5.13 -8.55 0.41
CA ALA A 11 4.11 -7.98 -0.47
C ALA A 11 2.68 -8.30 0.04
N ILE A 12 2.44 -9.49 0.59
CA ILE A 12 1.14 -9.83 1.20
C ILE A 12 0.89 -8.97 2.45
N ILE A 13 1.87 -8.89 3.36
CA ILE A 13 1.72 -8.10 4.60
C ILE A 13 1.49 -6.62 4.27
N GLY A 14 2.25 -6.06 3.33
CA GLY A 14 2.05 -4.68 2.89
C GLY A 14 0.65 -4.45 2.28
N ALA A 15 0.15 -5.38 1.47
CA ALA A 15 -1.19 -5.28 0.87
C ALA A 15 -2.28 -5.31 1.93
N VAL A 16 -2.16 -6.22 2.91
CA VAL A 16 -3.10 -6.31 4.03
C VAL A 16 -3.06 -5.04 4.88
N LEU A 17 -1.89 -4.48 5.15
CA LEU A 17 -1.77 -3.22 5.89
C LEU A 17 -2.43 -2.05 5.15
N PHE A 18 -2.25 -1.95 3.82
CA PHE A 18 -2.98 -0.94 3.04
C PHE A 18 -4.49 -1.12 3.13
N LEU A 19 -5.00 -2.36 3.10
CA LEU A 19 -6.43 -2.61 3.30
C LEU A 19 -6.90 -2.22 4.71
N ILE A 20 -6.10 -2.48 5.75
CA ILE A 20 -6.39 -2.03 7.12
C ILE A 20 -6.47 -0.50 7.17
N PHE A 21 -5.54 0.22 6.54
CA PHE A 21 -5.58 1.67 6.47
C PHE A 21 -6.78 2.17 5.65
N ALA A 22 -7.19 1.47 4.59
CA ALA A 22 -8.42 1.81 3.86
C ALA A 22 -9.65 1.70 4.76
N VAL A 23 -9.76 0.64 5.56
CA VAL A 23 -10.87 0.49 6.53
C VAL A 23 -10.82 1.58 7.60
N TRP A 24 -9.63 1.91 8.10
CA TRP A 24 -9.44 2.98 9.08
C TRP A 24 -9.87 4.35 8.54
N SER A 25 -9.51 4.67 7.29
CA SER A 25 -9.98 5.88 6.62
C SER A 25 -11.50 5.94 6.48
N GLY A 26 -12.19 4.78 6.49
CA GLY A 26 -13.65 4.69 6.49
C GLY A 26 -14.32 5.38 7.69
N ILE A 27 -13.62 5.51 8.83
CA ILE A 27 -14.16 6.19 10.02
C ILE A 27 -14.49 7.66 9.70
N GLY A 28 -13.67 8.32 8.88
CA GLY A 28 -13.89 9.72 8.52
C GLY A 28 -15.05 9.94 7.54
N LEU A 29 -15.66 8.89 7.00
CA LEU A 29 -16.89 9.01 6.20
C LEU A 29 -18.10 9.38 7.05
N GLY A 30 -18.11 9.05 8.35
CA GLY A 30 -19.15 9.49 9.29
C GLY A 30 -19.05 10.98 9.64
N GLY A 31 -18.04 11.69 9.13
CA GLY A 31 -17.88 13.13 9.31
C GLY A 31 -19.04 13.91 8.70
N ALA A 32 -19.57 13.50 7.55
CA ALA A 32 -20.65 14.20 6.85
C ALA A 32 -22.05 14.00 7.48
N ASP A 33 -22.18 13.19 8.53
CA ASP A 33 -23.47 13.01 9.20
C ASP A 33 -23.88 14.28 9.95
N GLU A 34 -25.17 14.64 9.85
CA GLU A 34 -25.72 15.81 10.54
C GLU A 34 -25.46 15.78 12.06
N ALA A 35 -25.36 14.59 12.66
CA ALA A 35 -25.00 14.43 14.06
C ALA A 35 -23.60 14.98 14.38
N THR A 36 -22.60 14.63 13.56
CA THR A 36 -21.21 15.09 13.71
C THR A 36 -21.10 16.60 13.47
N THR A 37 -21.79 17.11 12.45
CA THR A 37 -21.83 18.56 12.16
C THR A 37 -22.50 19.34 13.30
N ASN A 38 -23.60 18.85 13.84
CA ASN A 38 -24.29 19.49 14.97
C ASN A 38 -23.45 19.43 16.26
N GLU A 39 -22.70 18.36 16.50
CA GLU A 39 -21.74 18.30 17.61
C GLU A 39 -20.66 19.38 17.50
N LEU A 40 -20.12 19.62 16.30
CA LEU A 40 -19.14 20.67 16.04
C LEU A 40 -19.72 22.07 16.24
N VAL A 41 -20.97 22.31 15.83
CA VAL A 41 -21.69 23.56 16.10
C VAL A 41 -21.90 23.75 17.60
N ASN A 42 -22.29 22.70 18.33
CA ASN A 42 -22.43 22.74 19.78
C ASN A 42 -21.09 23.00 20.50
N GLN A 43 -19.96 22.69 19.87
CA GLN A 43 -18.61 23.01 20.36
C GLN A 43 -18.17 24.45 20.05
N GLY A 44 -19.04 25.25 19.41
CA GLY A 44 -18.83 26.68 19.19
C GLY A 44 -18.36 27.05 17.78
N LEU A 45 -18.34 26.10 16.84
CA LEU A 45 -18.13 26.41 15.42
C LEU A 45 -19.40 27.00 14.82
N THR A 46 -19.23 27.85 13.80
CA THR A 46 -20.38 28.26 12.98
C THR A 46 -20.87 27.07 12.17
N GLN A 47 -22.14 27.10 11.74
CA GLN A 47 -22.69 26.01 10.92
C GLN A 47 -21.96 25.87 9.58
N GLU A 48 -21.53 26.99 9.00
CA GLU A 48 -20.73 27.01 7.78
C GLU A 48 -19.35 26.36 8.01
N ASP A 49 -18.62 26.76 9.05
CA ASP A 49 -17.30 26.20 9.35
C ASP A 49 -17.37 24.69 9.68
N ALA A 50 -18.39 24.27 10.43
CA ALA A 50 -18.62 22.87 10.77
C ALA A 50 -18.86 22.04 9.51
N SER A 51 -19.73 22.49 8.60
CA SER A 51 -19.98 21.81 7.33
C SER A 51 -18.74 21.71 6.43
N MET A 52 -17.96 22.80 6.33
CA MET A 52 -16.74 22.80 5.54
C MET A 52 -15.70 21.83 6.10
N PHE A 53 -15.58 21.74 7.44
CA PHE A 53 -14.69 20.80 8.09
C PHE A 53 -15.09 19.34 7.84
N THR A 54 -16.37 19.02 8.01
CA THR A 54 -16.88 17.65 7.80
C THR A 54 -16.76 17.20 6.35
N ASP A 55 -16.99 18.10 5.40
CA ASP A 55 -16.83 17.85 3.97
C ASP A 55 -15.36 17.58 3.62
N LEU A 56 -14.43 18.36 4.19
CA LEU A 56 -13.00 18.15 3.99
C LEU A 56 -12.52 16.81 4.56
N VAL A 57 -12.95 16.45 5.78
CA VAL A 57 -12.62 15.16 6.40
C VAL A 57 -13.16 14.01 5.56
N THR A 58 -14.40 14.11 5.09
CA THR A 58 -15.04 13.08 4.26
C THR A 58 -14.33 12.95 2.90
N GLY A 59 -14.01 14.06 2.25
CA GLY A 59 -13.27 14.07 0.98
C GLY A 59 -11.89 13.44 1.09
N MET A 60 -11.13 13.78 2.14
CA MET A 60 -9.82 13.18 2.43
C MET A 60 -9.93 11.68 2.74
N SER A 61 -10.98 11.28 3.44
CA SER A 61 -11.25 9.87 3.75
C SER A 61 -11.50 9.05 2.50
N ILE A 62 -12.34 9.53 1.59
CA ILE A 62 -12.60 8.89 0.28
C ILE A 62 -11.31 8.79 -0.53
N TRP A 63 -10.52 9.88 -0.59
CA TRP A 63 -9.23 9.89 -1.29
C TRP A 63 -8.30 8.80 -0.78
N PHE A 64 -8.12 8.69 0.54
CA PHE A 64 -7.26 7.69 1.14
C PHE A 64 -7.77 6.26 0.92
N ILE A 65 -9.08 6.02 0.99
CA ILE A 65 -9.66 4.70 0.70
C ILE A 65 -9.28 4.27 -0.72
N ILE A 66 -9.52 5.13 -1.72
CA ILE A 66 -9.21 4.83 -3.13
C ILE A 66 -7.72 4.55 -3.29
N LEU A 67 -6.86 5.42 -2.75
CA LEU A 67 -5.42 5.28 -2.83
C LEU A 67 -4.94 3.94 -2.25
N TYR A 68 -5.40 3.59 -1.04
CA TYR A 68 -4.98 2.38 -0.36
C TYR A 68 -5.49 1.09 -1.02
N VAL A 69 -6.71 1.11 -1.56
CA VAL A 69 -7.22 0.00 -2.36
C VAL A 69 -6.37 -0.21 -3.61
N ILE A 70 -5.97 0.87 -4.31
CA ILE A 70 -5.07 0.78 -5.46
C ILE A 70 -3.71 0.19 -5.03
N CYS A 71 -3.11 0.69 -3.94
CA CYS A 71 -1.85 0.15 -3.43
C CYS A 71 -1.93 -1.33 -3.06
N ALA A 72 -3.05 -1.78 -2.47
CA ALA A 72 -3.28 -3.19 -2.18
C ALA A 72 -3.37 -4.03 -3.47
N ILE A 73 -4.13 -3.57 -4.47
CA ILE A 73 -4.26 -4.25 -5.77
C ILE A 73 -2.91 -4.37 -6.46
N LEU A 74 -2.11 -3.30 -6.51
CA LEU A 74 -0.77 -3.33 -7.10
C LEU A 74 0.17 -4.31 -6.37
N GLY A 75 0.03 -4.41 -5.04
CA GLY A 75 0.68 -5.45 -4.24
C GLY A 75 0.32 -6.85 -4.70
N PHE A 76 -0.98 -7.16 -4.84
CA PHE A 76 -1.44 -8.46 -5.33
C PHE A 76 -0.98 -8.74 -6.76
N VAL A 77 -1.01 -7.76 -7.66
CA VAL A 77 -0.49 -7.89 -9.03
C VAL A 77 0.99 -8.25 -9.01
N SER A 78 1.78 -7.64 -8.12
CA SER A 78 3.20 -7.96 -7.98
C SER A 78 3.45 -9.44 -7.59
N LEU A 79 2.54 -10.06 -6.81
CA LEU A 79 2.67 -11.47 -6.41
C LEU A 79 2.58 -12.43 -7.61
N VAL A 80 1.71 -12.13 -8.58
CA VAL A 80 1.59 -12.91 -9.82
C VAL A 80 2.83 -12.75 -10.71
N MET A 81 3.47 -11.57 -10.64
CA MET A 81 4.70 -11.26 -11.37
C MET A 81 5.96 -11.85 -10.72
N LEU A 82 5.96 -12.09 -9.40
CA LEU A 82 7.04 -12.76 -8.65
C LEU A 82 7.14 -14.27 -8.98
N LYS A 83 7.61 -14.58 -10.20
CA LYS A 83 7.83 -15.96 -10.68
C LYS A 83 9.26 -16.46 -10.36
N PRO A 84 9.44 -17.75 -10.00
CA PRO A 84 10.75 -18.30 -9.62
C PRO A 84 11.81 -18.29 -10.74
N ASN A 85 11.39 -18.46 -11.99
CA ASN A 85 12.29 -18.73 -13.13
C ASN A 85 12.48 -17.55 -14.11
N LYS A 86 11.92 -16.36 -13.81
CA LYS A 86 12.11 -15.15 -14.62
C LYS A 86 12.67 -14.02 -13.76
N LYS A 87 13.35 -13.07 -14.40
CA LYS A 87 13.80 -11.81 -13.77
C LYS A 87 12.57 -11.12 -13.16
N ALA A 88 12.43 -11.15 -11.85
CA ALA A 88 11.30 -10.52 -11.15
C ALA A 88 11.46 -9.00 -11.02
N THR A 89 12.35 -8.41 -11.82
CA THR A 89 12.65 -6.98 -11.87
C THR A 89 11.39 -6.14 -12.09
N GLY A 90 10.46 -6.59 -12.94
CA GLY A 90 9.19 -5.88 -13.17
C GLY A 90 8.30 -5.81 -11.93
N ALA A 91 8.21 -6.90 -11.16
CA ALA A 91 7.46 -6.91 -9.90
C ALA A 91 8.12 -5.99 -8.86
N GLY A 92 9.46 -5.98 -8.83
CA GLY A 92 10.21 -5.14 -7.91
C GLY A 92 10.04 -3.65 -8.17
N ILE A 93 10.12 -3.22 -9.44
CA ILE A 93 9.88 -1.82 -9.83
C ILE A 93 8.45 -1.40 -9.48
N LEU A 94 7.46 -2.26 -9.75
CA LEU A 94 6.06 -1.98 -9.41
C LEU A 94 5.88 -1.72 -7.92
N LEU A 95 6.48 -2.56 -7.07
CA LEU A 95 6.42 -2.41 -5.61
C LEU A 95 7.11 -1.13 -5.13
N ILE A 96 8.27 -0.77 -5.71
CA ILE A 96 8.97 0.48 -5.36
C ILE A 96 8.13 1.70 -5.73
N ILE A 97 7.57 1.73 -6.95
CA ILE A 97 6.70 2.84 -7.39
C ILE A 97 5.48 2.94 -6.47
N THR A 98 4.86 1.80 -6.16
CA THR A 98 3.70 1.75 -5.26
C THR A 98 4.07 2.22 -3.85
N ALA A 99 5.25 1.87 -3.34
CA ALA A 99 5.75 2.33 -2.05
C ALA A 99 5.93 3.85 -2.00
N VAL A 100 6.57 4.42 -3.02
CA VAL A 100 6.83 5.87 -3.09
C VAL A 100 5.53 6.65 -3.26
N LEU A 101 4.71 6.29 -4.25
CA LEU A 101 3.44 6.97 -4.51
C LEU A 101 2.46 6.77 -3.34
N GLY A 102 2.34 5.56 -2.83
CA GLY A 102 1.47 5.26 -1.69
C GLY A 102 1.86 6.02 -0.44
N THR A 103 3.16 6.26 -0.20
CA THR A 103 3.62 7.04 0.96
C THR A 103 3.42 8.54 0.76
N ILE A 104 3.77 9.08 -0.42
CA ILE A 104 3.68 10.53 -0.68
C ILE A 104 2.21 10.97 -0.78
N LEU A 105 1.39 10.26 -1.57
CA LEU A 105 -0.01 10.61 -1.81
C LEU A 105 -0.91 10.41 -0.59
N SER A 106 -0.48 9.59 0.39
CA SER A 106 -1.16 9.41 1.67
C SER A 106 -0.66 10.36 2.77
N VAL A 107 0.21 11.31 2.44
CA VAL A 107 0.81 12.23 3.44
C VAL A 107 1.50 11.42 4.56
N PHE A 108 2.29 10.41 4.16
CA PHE A 108 3.04 9.51 5.04
C PHE A 108 2.23 8.60 5.96
N THR A 109 0.89 8.66 5.95
CA THR A 109 0.07 7.75 6.78
C THR A 109 0.22 6.29 6.36
N GLY A 110 0.49 6.02 5.07
CA GLY A 110 0.78 4.69 4.53
C GLY A 110 2.24 4.22 4.63
N ILE A 111 3.11 4.93 5.37
CA ILE A 111 4.57 4.69 5.36
C ILE A 111 4.98 3.26 5.73
N ILE A 112 4.25 2.62 6.66
CA ILE A 112 4.57 1.26 7.11
C ILE A 112 4.37 0.25 5.97
N GLY A 113 3.24 0.34 5.26
CA GLY A 113 2.99 -0.47 4.06
C GLY A 113 3.99 -0.16 2.95
N GLY A 114 4.33 1.13 2.79
CA GLY A 114 5.34 1.61 1.85
C GLY A 114 6.72 0.99 2.10
N ILE A 115 7.20 0.96 3.35
CA ILE A 115 8.50 0.37 3.70
C ILE A 115 8.54 -1.12 3.35
N LEU A 116 7.48 -1.87 3.64
CA LEU A 116 7.43 -3.31 3.32
C LEU A 116 7.49 -3.55 1.81
N TYR A 117 6.76 -2.76 1.02
CA TYR A 117 6.82 -2.82 -0.43
C TYR A 117 8.18 -2.39 -0.99
N LEU A 118 8.81 -1.38 -0.40
CA LEU A 118 10.14 -0.93 -0.79
C LEU A 118 11.18 -2.05 -0.57
N ILE A 119 11.16 -2.67 0.62
CA ILE A 119 12.06 -3.79 0.95
C ILE A 119 11.81 -4.98 0.02
N ALA A 120 10.55 -5.36 -0.19
CA ALA A 120 10.17 -6.44 -1.09
C ALA A 120 10.62 -6.16 -2.54
N GLY A 121 10.45 -4.92 -2.99
CA GLY A 121 10.80 -4.49 -4.34
C GLY A 121 12.31 -4.50 -4.59
N ILE A 122 13.09 -3.97 -3.64
CA ILE A 122 14.56 -4.02 -3.71
C ILE A 122 15.05 -5.47 -3.74
N MET A 123 14.52 -6.34 -2.86
CA MET A 123 14.89 -7.76 -2.87
C MET A 123 14.51 -8.46 -4.18
N ALA A 124 13.36 -8.15 -4.76
CA ALA A 124 12.94 -8.74 -6.03
C ALA A 124 13.90 -8.40 -7.19
N ILE A 125 14.52 -7.21 -7.16
CA ILE A 125 15.49 -6.72 -8.15
C ILE A 125 16.89 -7.31 -7.90
N VAL A 126 17.37 -7.24 -6.66
CA VAL A 126 18.77 -7.60 -6.31
C VAL A 126 18.98 -9.12 -6.35
N ARG A 127 17.94 -9.91 -6.08
CA ARG A 127 18.07 -11.37 -5.95
C ARG A 127 18.19 -12.03 -7.32
N LYS A 128 19.42 -12.40 -7.66
CA LYS A 128 19.76 -13.19 -8.84
C LYS A 128 19.26 -14.63 -8.68
N PRO A 129 18.83 -15.31 -9.77
CA PRO A 129 18.60 -16.75 -9.72
C PRO A 129 19.90 -17.44 -9.31
N VAL A 130 19.84 -18.33 -8.33
CA VAL A 130 20.97 -19.19 -7.95
C VAL A 130 21.24 -20.10 -9.16
N GLU A 131 22.38 -19.93 -9.82
CA GLU A 131 22.90 -20.91 -10.77
C GLU A 131 22.98 -22.25 -10.03
N GLN A 132 22.24 -23.24 -10.53
CA GLN A 132 22.38 -24.60 -10.02
C GLN A 132 23.71 -25.13 -10.57
N TYR A 133 24.77 -25.11 -9.75
CA TYR A 133 25.96 -25.87 -10.06
C TYR A 133 25.58 -27.36 -9.98
N ASN A 134 25.57 -28.04 -11.12
CA ASN A 134 25.64 -29.49 -11.19
C ASN A 134 27.01 -29.90 -10.62
N ASP A 135 27.09 -30.98 -9.84
CA ASP A 135 28.34 -31.56 -9.30
C ASP A 135 29.43 -31.83 -10.36
N ARG A 136 29.13 -31.64 -11.66
CA ARG A 136 30.03 -31.72 -12.82
C ARG A 136 30.54 -30.37 -13.37
N GLY A 137 30.17 -29.23 -12.81
CA GLY A 137 30.71 -27.92 -13.20
C GLY A 137 30.26 -27.34 -14.53
N GLU A 138 29.12 -27.79 -15.06
CA GLU A 138 28.51 -27.22 -16.25
C GLU A 138 27.28 -26.35 -15.90
N THR A 139 27.21 -25.17 -16.51
CA THR A 139 26.09 -24.22 -16.41
C THR A 139 25.02 -24.58 -17.44
N TYR A 140 23.77 -24.79 -17.01
CA TYR A 140 22.59 -24.85 -17.89
C TYR A 140 21.84 -23.51 -17.88
#